data_AF-A0A1I1L7V2-F1
#
_entry.id   AF-A0A1I1L7V2-F1
#
_cell.length_a   1.000
_cell.length_b   1.000
_cell.length_c   1.000
_cell.angle_alpha   90.00
_cell.angle_beta   90.00
_cell.angle_gamma   90.00
#
_symmetry.space_group_name_H-M   'P 1'
#
loop_
_entity.id
_entity.type
_entity.pdbx_description
1 polymer ?
#
loop_
_entity_poly.entity_id
_entity_poly.type
_entity_poly.pdbx_seq_one_letter_code
_entity_poly.pdbx_strand_id
1 'polypeptide(L)'
;MNQEVTNRLKQILAQENYTNQPCSEKTSEMSAEEEAVFQEKRNACLEMLEKIVDCQATEEEQQAFLEHTKQCMPCYKEYKLEAAIKEMLMQKLEKKSLPCDLIDCVKSKIKETQI
;
A
#
# COMPACT_ATOMS: atom_id res chain seq x y z
N MET A 1 -5.02 11.04 38.41
CA MET A 1 -4.86 11.16 36.95
C MET A 1 -4.71 9.77 36.38
N ASN A 2 -5.50 9.47 35.36
CA ASN A 2 -5.93 8.12 35.03
C ASN A 2 -4.84 7.38 34.25
N GLN A 3 -4.14 6.46 34.91
CA GLN A 3 -3.04 5.66 34.35
C GLN A 3 -3.46 4.97 33.05
N GLU A 4 -4.74 4.64 32.90
CA GLU A 4 -5.34 4.06 31.70
C GLU A 4 -5.34 5.01 30.49
N VAL A 5 -5.59 6.30 30.71
CA VAL A 5 -5.51 7.34 29.67
C VAL A 5 -4.06 7.56 29.26
N THR A 6 -3.13 7.56 30.22
CA THR A 6 -1.69 7.63 29.95
C THR A 6 -1.20 6.41 29.18
N ASN A 7 -1.72 5.21 29.48
CA ASN A 7 -1.37 3.99 28.77
C ASN A 7 -1.95 3.97 27.35
N ARG A 8 -3.17 4.48 27.14
CA ARG A 8 -3.76 4.66 25.79
C ARG A 8 -2.99 5.70 24.97
N LEU A 9 -2.61 6.82 25.58
CA LEU A 9 -1.73 7.81 24.93
C LEU A 9 -0.38 7.20 24.57
N LYS A 10 0.23 6.41 25.46
CA LYS A 10 1.47 5.69 25.13
C LYS A 10 1.28 4.65 24.02
N GLN A 11 0.10 4.05 23.90
CA GLN A 11 -0.22 3.10 22.83
C GLN A 11 -0.45 3.81 21.48
N ILE A 12 -1.06 5.00 21.50
CA ILE A 12 -1.23 5.87 20.33
C ILE A 12 0.13 6.45 19.90
N LEU A 13 0.94 6.93 20.84
CA LEU A 13 2.29 7.47 20.59
C LEU A 13 3.33 6.37 20.28
N ALA A 14 3.09 5.11 20.68
CA ALA A 14 3.91 3.98 20.22
C ALA A 14 3.68 3.70 18.73
N GLN A 15 2.53 4.09 18.17
CA GLN A 15 2.35 4.12 16.71
C GLN A 15 3.14 5.26 16.04
N GLU A 16 3.65 6.22 16.81
CA GLU A 16 4.54 7.29 16.33
C GLU A 16 6.02 6.97 16.58
N ASN A 17 6.34 5.78 17.13
CA ASN A 17 7.69 5.33 17.46
C ASN A 17 8.00 3.97 16.80
N TYR A 18 7.61 3.81 15.53
CA TYR A 18 8.07 2.71 14.69
C TYR A 18 9.52 2.97 14.28
N THR A 19 10.37 2.03 14.66
CA THR A 19 11.81 2.01 14.39
C THR A 19 12.11 2.36 12.94
N ASN A 20 12.95 3.37 12.78
CA ASN A 20 13.60 3.75 11.53
C ASN A 20 14.19 2.52 10.83
N GLN A 21 13.47 1.93 9.89
CA GLN A 21 14.07 1.25 8.77
C GLN A 21 13.84 2.12 7.53
N PRO A 22 14.90 2.69 6.95
CA PRO A 22 14.75 3.81 6.05
C PRO A 22 14.26 3.38 4.66
N CYS A 23 13.16 3.97 4.21
CA CYS A 23 13.20 4.77 2.98
C CYS A 23 13.43 6.25 3.37
N SER A 24 14.38 6.51 4.28
CA SER A 24 14.58 7.78 4.99
C SER A 24 14.66 9.03 4.11
N GLU A 25 13.99 10.07 4.60
CA GLU A 25 14.14 11.46 4.21
C GLU A 25 15.62 11.88 4.27
N LYS A 26 16.07 12.65 3.27
CA LYS A 26 17.46 13.10 3.06
C LYS A 26 18.09 13.65 4.35
N THR A 27 19.10 12.98 4.88
CA THR A 27 20.10 13.63 5.74
C THR A 27 21.34 13.91 4.92
N SER A 28 21.74 15.18 4.89
CA SER A 28 22.94 15.69 4.24
C SER A 28 24.16 14.88 4.66
N GLU A 29 24.89 14.34 3.66
CA GLU A 29 26.09 13.48 3.73
C GLU A 29 25.80 11.97 3.56
N MET A 30 25.60 11.54 2.31
CA MET A 30 25.65 10.13 1.88
C MET A 30 26.61 10.00 0.67
N SER A 31 27.34 8.89 0.57
CA SER A 31 28.20 8.60 -0.58
C SER A 31 27.37 8.29 -1.84
N ALA A 32 27.92 8.52 -3.03
CA ALA A 32 27.18 8.37 -4.30
C ALA A 32 26.65 6.94 -4.53
N GLU A 33 27.33 5.93 -3.98
CA GLU A 33 26.94 4.52 -4.06
C GLU A 33 25.79 4.14 -3.11
N GLU A 34 25.67 4.80 -1.95
CA GLU A 34 24.57 4.56 -1.01
C GLU A 34 23.26 5.21 -1.48
N GLU A 35 23.35 6.32 -2.22
CA GLU A 35 22.16 7.00 -2.78
C GLU A 35 21.51 6.19 -3.92
N ALA A 36 22.27 5.45 -4.73
CA ALA A 36 21.70 4.60 -5.79
C ALA A 36 20.85 3.45 -5.22
N VAL A 37 21.36 2.76 -4.19
CA VAL A 37 20.66 1.66 -3.50
C VAL A 37 19.36 2.16 -2.85
N PHE A 38 19.40 3.38 -2.34
CA PHE A 38 18.23 4.02 -1.77
C PHE A 38 17.13 4.28 -2.80
N GLN A 39 17.49 4.87 -3.95
CA GLN A 39 16.52 5.15 -5.00
C GLN A 39 15.89 3.88 -5.56
N GLU A 40 16.68 2.82 -5.71
CA GLU A 40 16.19 1.51 -6.16
C GLU A 40 15.13 0.95 -5.20
N LYS A 41 15.38 0.97 -3.89
CA LYS A 41 14.40 0.52 -2.88
C LYS A 41 13.12 1.34 -2.89
N ARG A 42 13.24 2.66 -3.06
CA ARG A 42 12.08 3.56 -3.16
C ARG A 42 11.26 3.25 -4.41
N ASN A 43 11.91 3.07 -5.56
CA ASN A 43 11.23 2.73 -6.81
C ASN A 43 10.51 1.39 -6.70
N ALA A 44 11.16 0.36 -6.13
CA ALA A 44 10.51 -0.93 -5.88
C ALA A 44 9.27 -0.82 -4.97
N CYS A 45 9.29 0.07 -3.97
CA CYS A 45 8.13 0.33 -3.12
C CYS A 45 6.99 1.00 -3.90
N LEU A 46 7.30 1.96 -4.78
CA LEU A 46 6.32 2.64 -5.62
C LEU A 46 5.70 1.66 -6.63
N GLU A 47 6.50 0.84 -7.29
CA GLU A 47 6.01 -0.19 -8.22
C GLU A 47 5.05 -1.18 -7.54
N MET A 48 5.37 -1.59 -6.30
CA MET A 48 4.47 -2.45 -5.54
C MET A 48 3.18 -1.72 -5.14
N LEU A 49 3.27 -0.44 -4.75
CA LEU A 49 2.10 0.38 -4.44
C LEU A 49 1.16 0.50 -5.64
N GLU A 50 1.71 0.78 -6.83
CA GLU A 50 0.95 0.85 -8.08
C GLU A 50 0.22 -0.48 -8.35
N LYS A 51 0.91 -1.62 -8.23
CA LYS A 51 0.28 -2.95 -8.37
C LYS A 51 -0.88 -3.16 -7.39
N ILE A 52 -0.75 -2.71 -6.15
CA ILE A 52 -1.80 -2.84 -5.13
C ILE A 52 -3.01 -1.94 -5.46
N VAL A 53 -2.75 -0.69 -5.86
CA VAL A 53 -3.80 0.26 -6.24
C VAL A 53 -4.58 -0.24 -7.47
N ASP A 54 -3.88 -0.85 -8.43
CA ASP A 54 -4.47 -1.43 -9.65
C ASP A 54 -5.08 -2.82 -9.46
N CYS A 55 -5.10 -3.36 -8.23
CA CYS A 55 -5.58 -4.71 -7.91
C CYS A 55 -4.86 -5.82 -8.70
N GLN A 56 -3.59 -5.63 -9.03
CA GLN A 56 -2.74 -6.58 -9.74
C GLN A 56 -1.82 -7.39 -8.80
N ALA A 57 -1.66 -6.94 -7.55
CA ALA A 57 -0.88 -7.65 -6.54
C ALA A 57 -1.62 -8.89 -6.01
N THR A 58 -0.87 -9.96 -5.68
CA THR A 58 -1.42 -11.11 -4.95
C THR A 58 -1.70 -10.77 -3.49
N GLU A 59 -2.45 -11.62 -2.79
CA GLU A 59 -2.71 -11.45 -1.36
C GLU A 59 -1.40 -11.48 -0.54
N GLU A 60 -0.45 -12.34 -0.92
CA GLU A 60 0.85 -12.42 -0.28
C GLU A 60 1.68 -11.15 -0.49
N GLU A 61 1.70 -10.63 -1.73
CA GLU A 61 2.38 -9.37 -2.07
C GLU A 61 1.79 -8.19 -1.31
N GLN A 62 0.46 -8.10 -1.25
CA GLN A 62 -0.25 -7.08 -0.51
C GLN A 62 0.07 -7.14 0.98
N GLN A 63 0.04 -8.32 1.58
CA GLN A 63 0.35 -8.50 3.01
C GLN A 63 1.80 -8.14 3.32
N ALA A 64 2.75 -8.54 2.46
CA ALA A 64 4.16 -8.20 2.61
C ALA A 64 4.39 -6.68 2.55
N PHE A 65 3.75 -5.99 1.60
CA PHE A 65 3.82 -4.54 1.49
C PHE A 65 3.19 -3.83 2.70
N LEU A 66 2.03 -4.29 3.16
CA LEU A 66 1.39 -3.75 4.36
C LEU A 66 2.27 -3.90 5.60
N GLU A 67 2.95 -5.03 5.77
CA GLU A 67 3.92 -5.21 6.86
C GLU A 67 5.10 -4.24 6.74
N HIS A 68 5.62 -4.01 5.52
CA HIS A 68 6.65 -3.01 5.27
C HIS A 68 6.20 -1.60 5.69
N THR A 69 4.99 -1.18 5.31
CA THR A 69 4.49 0.18 5.62
C THR A 69 4.38 0.43 7.13
N LYS A 70 4.15 -0.60 7.96
CA LYS A 70 4.13 -0.44 9.42
C LYS A 70 5.46 0.05 9.98
N GLN A 71 6.56 -0.24 9.29
CA GLN A 71 7.92 0.10 9.74
C GLN A 71 8.54 1.25 8.93
N CYS A 72 7.89 1.69 7.86
CA CYS A 72 8.39 2.70 6.94
C CYS A 72 7.38 3.85 6.77
N MET A 73 7.58 4.91 7.55
CA MET A 73 6.67 6.07 7.56
C MET A 73 6.51 6.75 6.19
N PRO A 74 7.57 6.95 5.38
CA PRO A 74 7.42 7.49 4.03
C PRO A 74 6.50 6.63 3.16
N CYS A 75 6.72 5.31 3.11
CA CYS A 75 5.87 4.39 2.34
C CYS A 75 4.44 4.33 2.87
N TYR A 76 4.25 4.43 4.19
CA TYR A 76 2.92 4.52 4.79
C TYR A 76 2.17 5.78 4.37
N LYS A 77 2.84 6.94 4.35
CA LYS A 77 2.25 8.21 3.90
C LYS A 77 1.80 8.14 2.44
N GLU A 78 2.68 7.64 1.55
CA GLU A 78 2.37 7.47 0.12
C GLU A 78 1.22 6.48 -0.08
N TYR A 79 1.27 5.31 0.57
CA TYR A 79 0.19 4.33 0.51
C TYR A 79 -1.15 4.92 0.94
N LYS A 80 -1.17 5.65 2.06
CA LYS A 80 -2.38 6.28 2.58
C LYS A 80 -2.93 7.34 1.63
N LEU A 81 -2.06 8.10 0.97
CA LEU A 81 -2.44 9.11 -0.01
C LEU A 81 -3.11 8.46 -1.22
N GLU A 82 -2.45 7.48 -1.85
CA GLU A 82 -2.97 6.77 -3.01
C GLU A 82 -4.28 6.03 -2.69
N ALA A 83 -4.36 5.39 -1.52
CA ALA A 83 -5.59 4.74 -1.06
C ALA A 83 -6.74 5.74 -0.91
N ALA A 84 -6.49 6.91 -0.32
CA ALA A 84 -7.50 7.96 -0.16
C ALA A 84 -7.98 8.52 -1.52
N ILE A 85 -7.07 8.66 -2.49
CA ILE A 85 -7.41 9.07 -3.86
C ILE A 85 -8.31 8.01 -4.51
N LYS A 86 -7.93 6.73 -4.44
CA LYS A 86 -8.73 5.61 -4.94
C LYS A 86 -10.12 5.59 -4.33
N GLU A 87 -10.22 5.71 -3.00
CA GLU A 87 -11.50 5.76 -2.28
C GLU A 87 -12.37 6.94 -2.74
N MET A 88 -11.79 8.13 -2.87
CA MET A 88 -12.49 9.31 -3.38
C MET A 88 -13.03 9.09 -4.79
N LEU A 89 -12.24 8.50 -5.68
CA LEU A 89 -12.68 8.17 -7.04
C LEU A 89 -13.82 7.14 -7.00
N MET A 90 -13.68 6.09 -6.20
CA MET A 90 -14.72 5.06 -6.05
C MET A 90 -16.06 5.61 -5.54
N GLN A 91 -16.05 6.67 -4.72
CA GLN A 91 -17.27 7.35 -4.28
C GLN A 91 -17.98 8.14 -5.38
N LYS A 92 -17.25 8.56 -6.42
CA LYS A 92 -17.80 9.32 -7.56
C LYS A 92 -18.24 8.43 -8.71
N LEU A 93 -17.87 7.14 -8.69
CA LEU A 93 -18.24 6.19 -9.72
C LEU A 93 -19.64 5.60 -9.46
N GLU A 94 -20.47 5.61 -10.48
CA GLU A 94 -21.75 4.89 -10.48
C GLU A 94 -21.48 3.38 -10.68
N LYS A 95 -21.85 2.57 -9.70
CA LYS A 95 -21.79 1.10 -9.81
C LYS A 95 -22.95 0.61 -10.65
N LYS A 96 -22.73 0.39 -11.95
CA LYS A 96 -23.73 -0.19 -12.85
C LYS A 96 -23.76 -1.71 -12.70
N SER A 97 -24.96 -2.27 -12.65
CA SER A 97 -25.15 -3.72 -12.78
C SER A 97 -24.69 -4.16 -14.16
N LEU A 98 -23.88 -5.22 -14.20
CA LEU A 98 -23.53 -5.88 -15.46
C LEU A 98 -24.76 -6.64 -15.99
N PRO A 99 -24.96 -6.76 -17.32
CA PRO A 99 -25.97 -7.65 -17.88
C PRO A 99 -25.76 -9.08 -17.38
N CYS A 100 -26.82 -9.77 -16.96
CA CYS A 100 -26.74 -11.14 -16.41
C CYS A 100 -25.98 -12.08 -17.35
N ASP A 101 -26.25 -11.95 -18.64
CA ASP A 101 -25.69 -12.79 -19.70
C ASP A 101 -24.17 -12.60 -19.88
N LEU A 102 -23.62 -11.46 -19.43
CA LEU A 102 -22.19 -11.17 -19.54
C LEU A 102 -21.38 -12.07 -18.60
N ILE A 103 -21.89 -12.33 -17.40
CA ILE A 103 -21.23 -13.22 -16.44
C ILE A 103 -21.14 -14.64 -17.00
N ASP A 104 -22.22 -15.12 -17.61
CA ASP A 104 -22.27 -16.45 -18.19
C ASP A 104 -21.36 -16.56 -19.43
N CYS A 105 -21.33 -15.51 -20.26
CA CYS A 105 -20.41 -15.41 -21.39
C CYS A 105 -18.94 -15.46 -20.95
N VAL A 106 -18.55 -14.68 -19.94
CA VAL A 106 -17.19 -14.67 -19.39
C VAL A 106 -16.82 -16.05 -18.84
N LYS A 107 -17.71 -16.69 -18.06
CA LYS A 107 -17.48 -18.05 -17.53
C LYS A 107 -17.31 -19.08 -18.64
N SER A 108 -18.09 -18.99 -19.73
CA SER A 108 -17.94 -19.88 -20.89
C SER A 108 -16.56 -19.72 -21.53
N LYS A 109 -16.14 -18.47 -21.78
CA LYS A 109 -14.85 -18.17 -22.42
C LYS A 109 -13.65 -18.65 -21.60
N ILE A 110 -13.70 -18.55 -20.27
CA ILE A 110 -12.65 -19.07 -19.39
C ILE A 110 -12.55 -20.60 -19.54
N LYS A 111 -13.68 -21.32 -19.56
CA LYS A 111 -13.71 -22.78 -19.74
C LYS A 111 -13.16 -23.21 -21.10
N GLU A 112 -13.47 -22.48 -22.16
CA GLU A 112 -12.96 -22.72 -23.51
C GLU A 112 -11.42 -22.59 -23.59
N THR A 113 -10.82 -21.74 -22.75
CA THR A 113 -9.37 -21.45 -22.77
C THR A 113 -8.56 -22.39 -21.84
N GLN A 114 -9.24 -23.16 -20.97
CA GLN A 114 -8.60 -24.12 -20.05
C GLN A 114 -8.50 -25.55 -20.63
N ILE A 115 -8.62 -25.68 -21.96
CA ILE A 115 -8.42 -26.92 -22.74
C ILE A 115 -7.08 -26.81 -23.47
#